data_AF-A0A1Z3N8U3-F1
#
_entry.id   AF-A0A1Z3N8U3-F1
#
_cell.length_a   1.000
_cell.length_b   1.000
_cell.length_c   1.000
_cell.angle_alpha   90.00
_cell.angle_beta   90.00
_cell.angle_gamma   90.00
#
_symmetry.space_group_name_H-M   'P 1'
#
loop_
_entity.id
_entity.type
_entity.pdbx_description
1 polymer ?
#
loop_
_entity_poly.entity_id
_entity_poly.type
_entity_poly.pdbx_seq_one_letter_code
_entity_poly.pdbx_strand_id
1 'polypeptide(L)' 'MDYKVICPHCREKFAMTLYHEDGDDQEFIYDCEVCCHPIAIQAHWDPEHRRFSLNVGRGEGYDEMPI' A
#
# COMPACT_ATOMS: atom_id res chain seq x y z
N MET A 1 -10.58 -7.45 -3.38
CA MET A 1 -11.29 -6.27 -3.92
C MET A 1 -10.26 -5.31 -4.48
N ASP A 2 -10.43 -4.76 -5.68
CA ASP A 2 -9.43 -3.90 -6.33
C ASP A 2 -9.47 -2.44 -5.82
N TYR A 3 -8.30 -1.93 -5.44
CA TYR A 3 -8.10 -0.56 -4.98
C TYR A 3 -7.13 0.18 -5.88
N LYS A 4 -7.47 1.43 -6.23
CA LYS A 4 -6.60 2.29 -7.03
C LYS A 4 -5.64 3.04 -6.13
N VAL A 5 -4.36 2.88 -6.40
CA VAL A 5 -3.26 3.51 -5.67
C VAL A 5 -2.51 4.44 -6.62
N ILE A 6 -2.03 5.56 -6.08
CA ILE A 6 -1.21 6.53 -6.81
C ILE A 6 0.16 6.55 -6.15
N CYS A 7 1.21 6.31 -6.93
CA CYS A 7 2.58 6.37 -6.44
C CYS A 7 2.90 7.79 -5.93
N PRO A 8 3.36 7.96 -4.67
CA PRO A 8 3.68 9.28 -4.10
C PRO A 8 4.98 9.90 -4.65
N HIS A 9 5.73 9.14 -5.46
CA HIS A 9 6.98 9.57 -6.08
C HIS A 9 6.78 10.05 -7.52
N CYS A 10 6.33 9.18 -8.41
CA CYS A 10 6.19 9.48 -9.84
C CYS A 10 4.74 9.76 -10.29
N ARG A 11 3.75 9.58 -9.39
CA ARG A 11 2.30 9.71 -9.67
C ARG A 11 1.72 8.66 -10.63
N GLU A 12 2.43 7.57 -10.86
CA GLU A 12 1.89 6.42 -11.58
C GLU A 12 0.64 5.86 -10.87
N LYS A 13 -0.33 5.38 -11.65
CA LYS A 13 -1.57 4.81 -11.11
C LYS A 13 -1.56 3.30 -11.32
N PHE A 14 -1.76 2.56 -10.24
CA PHE A 14 -1.87 1.11 -10.31
C PHE A 14 -3.05 0.61 -9.48
N ALA A 15 -3.44 -0.63 -9.72
CA ALA A 15 -4.46 -1.30 -8.93
C ALA A 15 -3.81 -2.39 -8.09
N MET A 16 -4.30 -2.58 -6.88
CA MET A 16 -3.90 -3.69 -6.01
C MET A 16 -5.14 -4.39 -5.47
N THR A 17 -5.00 -5.70 -5.21
CA THR A 17 -6.06 -6.47 -4.57
C THR A 17 -5.75 -6.61 -3.09
N LEU A 18 -6.72 -6.26 -2.24
CA LEU A 18 -6.70 -6.59 -0.81
C LEU A 18 -7.74 -7.67 -0.52
N TYR A 19 -7.36 -8.60 0.34
CA TYR A 19 -8.24 -9.66 0.84
C TYR A 19 -8.44 -9.49 2.34
N HIS A 20 -9.69 -9.54 2.79
CA HIS A 20 -10.03 -9.39 4.20
C HIS A 20 -9.54 -10.58 5.05
N GLU A 21 -9.33 -11.75 4.43
CA GLU A 21 -8.75 -12.91 5.08
C GLU A 21 -7.31 -12.70 5.57
N ASP A 22 -6.59 -11.72 5.01
CA ASP A 22 -5.23 -11.36 5.42
C ASP A 22 -5.20 -10.48 6.69
N GLY A 23 -6.37 -10.07 7.19
CA GLY A 23 -6.52 -9.29 8.43
C GLY A 23 -7.20 -7.94 8.24
N ASP A 24 -7.62 -7.35 9.36
CA ASP A 24 -8.24 -6.02 9.39
C ASP A 24 -7.20 -4.92 9.14
N ASP A 25 -5.99 -5.08 9.67
CA ASP A 25 -4.85 -4.18 9.51
C ASP A 25 -3.77 -4.87 8.68
N GLN A 26 -3.35 -4.22 7.59
CA GLN A 26 -2.37 -4.77 6.66
C GLN A 26 -1.35 -3.70 6.28
N GLU A 27 -0.07 -4.05 6.34
CA GLU A 27 1.03 -3.15 5.99
C GLU A 27 1.93 -3.80 4.95
N PHE A 28 2.23 -3.06 3.88
CA PHE A 28 3.01 -3.55 2.77
C PHE A 28 4.00 -2.50 2.31
N ILE A 29 5.17 -2.98 1.88
CA ILE A 29 6.07 -2.21 1.03
C ILE A 29 5.94 -2.73 -0.38
N TYR A 30 5.65 -1.80 -1.28
CA TYR A 30 5.45 -2.06 -2.69
C TYR A 30 6.37 -1.15 -3.50
N ASP A 31 7.25 -1.74 -4.31
CA ASP A 31 8.09 -0.97 -5.21
C ASP A 31 7.29 -0.54 -6.44
N CYS A 32 7.37 0.74 -6.80
CA CYS A 32 6.71 1.21 -8.00
C CYS A 32 7.37 0.62 -9.26
N GLU A 33 6.62 -0.10 -10.09
CA GLU A 33 7.10 -0.69 -11.36
C GLU A 33 7.63 0.34 -12.38
N VAL A 34 7.38 1.64 -12.17
CA VAL A 34 7.80 2.72 -13.08
C VAL A 34 9.03 3.46 -12.59
N CYS A 35 9.09 3.81 -11.30
CA CYS A 35 10.21 4.58 -10.74
C CYS A 35 11.05 3.82 -9.72
N CYS A 36 10.73 2.55 -9.45
CA CYS A 36 11.43 1.65 -8.54
C CYS A 36 11.66 2.21 -7.12
N HIS A 37 10.81 3.14 -6.68
CA HIS A 37 10.88 3.67 -5.32
C HIS A 37 9.86 2.94 -4.43
N PRO A 38 10.23 2.65 -3.17
CA PRO A 38 9.36 1.98 -2.24
C PRO A 38 8.17 2.87 -1.86
N ILE A 39 6.99 2.25 -1.82
CA ILE A 39 5.72 2.83 -1.42
C ILE A 39 5.27 2.08 -0.16
N ALA A 40 5.00 2.82 0.91
CA ALA A 40 4.35 2.27 2.10
C ALA A 40 2.83 2.32 1.90
N ILE A 41 2.18 1.18 2.07
CA ILE A 41 0.73 1.03 1.98
C ILE A 41 0.23 0.47 3.30
N GLN A 42 -0.65 1.23 3.95
CA GLN A 42 -1.37 0.80 5.15
C GLN A 42 -2.85 0.68 4.79
N ALA A 43 -3.41 -0.51 5.00
CA ALA A 43 -4.82 -0.76 4.78
C ALA A 43 -5.49 -1.11 6.11
N HIS A 44 -6.60 -0.44 6.41
CA HIS A 44 -7.43 -0.72 7.58
C HIS A 44 -8.87 -1.01 7.16
N TRP A 45 -9.40 -2.15 7.58
CA TRP A 45 -10.76 -2.58 7.30
C TRP A 45 -11.76 -1.73 8.08
N ASP A 46 -12.66 -1.09 7.35
CA ASP A 46 -13.75 -0.30 7.88
C ASP A 46 -15.03 -1.18 7.91
N PRO A 47 -15.44 -1.67 9.09
CA PRO A 47 -16.58 -2.58 9.21
C PRO A 47 -17.92 -1.89 8.93
N GLU A 48 -18.03 -0.58 9.13
CA GLU A 48 -19.26 0.20 8.89
C GLU A 48 -19.52 0.32 7.39
N HIS A 49 -18.47 0.61 6.63
CA HIS A 49 -18.55 0.79 5.18
C HIS A 49 -18.18 -0.46 4.37
N ARG A 50 -17.79 -1.56 5.04
CA ARG A 50 -17.39 -2.85 4.43
C ARG A 50 -16.36 -2.68 3.32
N ARG A 51 -15.32 -1.89 3.59
CA ARG A 51 -14.24 -1.58 2.65
C ARG A 51 -12.92 -1.36 3.38
N PHE A 52 -11.81 -1.41 2.67
CA PHE A 52 -10.55 -0.92 3.21
C PHE A 52 -10.43 0.59 3.02
N SER A 53 -9.90 1.25 4.05
CA SER A 53 -9.31 2.58 3.97
C SER A 53 -7.80 2.42 3.75
N LEU A 54 -7.24 3.21 2.83
CA LEU A 54 -5.83 3.12 2.46
C LEU A 54 -5.10 4.41 2.81
N ASN A 55 -3.96 4.26 3.49
CA ASN A 55 -2.93 5.29 3.61
C ASN A 55 -1.76 4.93 2.71
N VAL A 56 -1.34 5.86 1.85
CA VAL A 56 -0.29 5.64 0.86
C VAL A 56 0.78 6.70 1.06
N GLY A 57 1.95 6.24 1.50
CA GLY A 57 3.10 7.07 1.82
C GLY A 57 4.34 6.68 1.04
N ARG A 58 5.38 7.51 1.12
CA ARG A 58 6.71 7.13 0.64
C ARG A 58 7.25 6.08 1.60
N GLY A 59 7.68 4.92 1.09
CA GLY A 59 8.22 3.82 1.91
C GLY A 59 9.64 4.07 2.39
N GLU A 60 9.92 5.27 2.90
CA GLU A 60 11.23 5.66 3.41
C GLU A 60 11.46 5.00 4.78
N GLY A 61 12.59 4.31 4.96
CA GLY A 61 12.97 3.66 6.22
C GLY A 61 12.98 2.12 6.24
N TYR A 62 12.56 1.45 5.16
CA TYR A 62 12.65 -0.03 5.03
C TYR A 62 13.97 -0.51 4.38
N ASP A 63 14.78 0.43 3.89
CA ASP A 63 16.08 0.18 3.25
C ASP A 63 17.20 -0.09 4.28
N GLU A 64 16.96 0.25 5.56
CA GLU A 64 17.97 0.21 6.62
C GLU A 64 17.90 -1.05 7.50
N MET A 65 17.59 -2.22 6.94
CA MET A 65 17.80 -3.48 7.65
C MET A 65 19.24 -3.97 7.42
N PRO A 66 20.21 -3.69 8.33
CA PRO A 66 21.51 -4.32 8.25
C PRO A 66 21.32 -5.84 8.43
N ILE A 67 21.76 -6.58 7.41
CA ILE A 67 21.92 -8.04 7.44
C ILE A 67 22.98 -8.49 8.43
#